data_AF-A0A2S0SA67-F1
#
_entry.id   AF-A0A2S0SA67-F1
#
_cell.length_a   1.000
_cell.length_b   1.000
_cell.length_c   1.000
_cell.angle_alpha   90.00
_cell.angle_beta   90.00
_cell.angle_gamma   90.00
#
_symmetry.space_group_name_H-M   'P 1'
#
loop_
_entity.id
_entity.type
_entity.pdbx_description
1 polymer ?
#
loop_
_entity_poly.entity_id
_entity_poly.type
_entity_poly.pdbx_seq_one_letter_code
_entity_poly.pdbx_strand_id
1 'polypeptide(L)'
;MSVLNKIRSQLVKNAASILRSPVQLLPQTVQKKALLEGLKMVFKEALEDGDFEFLEDKWLKVAIKDLNLAWYISYQDEKLVVAEKPVQEDVSFSGNLNDLVLIAGRKEDPDTLFFQRRLSIEGDTELGLEVKNLMDSVDLEQLPKAMQVALNQLADFVQKGVQAPAQETGVANAYSN
;
A
#
# COMPACT_ATOMS: atom_id res chain seq x y z
N MET A 1 18.83 1.33 -23.97
CA MET A 1 17.69 0.97 -23.09
C MET A 1 16.89 -0.15 -23.76
N SER A 2 16.80 -1.33 -23.16
CA SER A 2 16.06 -2.48 -23.74
C SER A 2 14.55 -2.20 -23.80
N VAL A 3 13.88 -2.62 -24.89
CA VAL A 3 12.41 -2.51 -25.09
C VAL A 3 11.64 -3.06 -23.89
N LEU A 4 12.16 -4.11 -23.26
CA LEU A 4 11.59 -4.74 -22.07
C LEU A 4 11.48 -3.77 -20.87
N ASN A 5 12.50 -2.93 -20.65
CA ASN A 5 12.49 -1.95 -19.56
C ASN A 5 11.46 -0.84 -19.80
N LYS A 6 11.22 -0.48 -21.07
CA LYS A 6 10.22 0.51 -21.45
C LYS A 6 8.80 -0.01 -21.22
N ILE A 7 8.51 -1.23 -21.66
CA ILE A 7 7.22 -1.89 -21.43
C ILE A 7 6.95 -2.00 -19.93
N ARG A 8 7.93 -2.47 -19.17
CA ARG A 8 7.84 -2.56 -17.71
C ARG A 8 7.55 -1.22 -17.04
N SER A 9 8.29 -0.17 -17.38
CA SER A 9 8.07 1.16 -16.80
C SER A 9 6.66 1.68 -17.13
N GLN A 10 6.19 1.45 -18.36
CA GLN A 10 4.81 1.81 -18.74
C GLN A 10 3.76 1.01 -17.96
N LEU A 11 3.96 -0.30 -17.77
CA LEU A 11 3.05 -1.12 -16.96
C LEU A 11 3.00 -0.66 -15.51
N VAL A 12 4.15 -0.37 -14.89
CA VAL A 12 4.22 0.13 -13.51
C VAL A 12 3.54 1.49 -13.40
N LYS A 13 3.83 2.42 -14.32
CA LYS A 13 3.19 3.75 -14.35
C LYS A 13 1.68 3.69 -14.52
N ASN A 14 1.17 2.69 -15.25
CA ASN A 14 -0.26 2.52 -15.51
C ASN A 14 -0.91 1.44 -14.62
N ALA A 15 -0.19 0.87 -13.65
CA ALA A 15 -0.66 -0.28 -12.86
C ALA A 15 -1.99 0.03 -12.17
N ALA A 16 -2.11 1.21 -11.57
CA ALA A 16 -3.34 1.66 -10.95
C ALA A 16 -4.50 1.75 -11.96
N SER A 17 -4.28 2.33 -13.14
CA SER A 17 -5.30 2.43 -14.19
C SER A 17 -5.79 1.05 -14.65
N ILE A 18 -4.87 0.10 -14.81
CA ILE A 18 -5.17 -1.29 -15.22
C ILE A 18 -5.98 -2.02 -14.12
N LEU A 19 -5.61 -1.83 -12.86
CA LEU A 19 -6.20 -2.56 -11.73
C LEU A 19 -7.46 -1.90 -11.15
N ARG A 20 -7.71 -0.62 -11.46
CA ARG A 20 -8.82 0.15 -10.90
C ARG A 20 -10.17 -0.50 -11.16
N SER A 21 -10.49 -0.79 -12.41
CA SER A 21 -11.82 -1.33 -12.77
C SER A 21 -12.05 -2.73 -12.21
N PRO A 22 -11.13 -3.71 -12.33
CA PRO A 22 -11.31 -5.02 -11.72
C PRO A 22 -11.53 -4.95 -10.21
N VAL A 23 -10.75 -4.12 -9.50
CA VAL A 23 -10.84 -4.00 -8.04
C VAL A 23 -12.16 -3.34 -7.64
N GLN A 24 -12.58 -2.28 -8.33
CA GLN A 24 -13.84 -1.57 -8.02
C GLN A 24 -15.09 -2.42 -8.32
N LEU A 25 -15.01 -3.41 -9.20
CA LEU A 25 -16.10 -4.33 -9.50
C LEU A 25 -16.24 -5.48 -8.48
N LEU A 26 -15.22 -5.71 -7.65
CA LEU A 26 -15.30 -6.72 -6.59
C LEU A 26 -16.30 -6.28 -5.52
N PRO A 27 -17.24 -7.15 -5.09
CA PRO A 27 -18.13 -6.83 -3.98
C PRO A 27 -17.35 -6.44 -2.73
N GLN A 28 -17.80 -5.39 -2.03
CA GLN A 28 -17.13 -4.88 -0.83
C GLN A 28 -16.93 -5.96 0.23
N THR A 29 -17.86 -6.90 0.37
CA THR A 29 -17.74 -8.05 1.28
C THR A 29 -16.52 -8.92 0.97
N VAL A 30 -16.21 -9.12 -0.32
CA VAL A 30 -15.04 -9.90 -0.76
C VAL A 30 -13.76 -9.12 -0.44
N GLN A 31 -13.72 -7.82 -0.74
CA GLN A 31 -12.57 -6.97 -0.42
C GLN A 31 -12.30 -6.94 1.09
N LYS A 32 -13.35 -6.71 1.89
CA LYS A 32 -13.30 -6.72 3.36
C LYS A 32 -12.80 -8.04 3.91
N LYS A 33 -13.34 -9.17 3.44
CA LYS A 33 -12.91 -10.49 3.89
C LYS A 33 -11.45 -10.74 3.54
N ALA A 34 -11.04 -10.47 2.30
CA ALA A 34 -9.65 -10.63 1.87
C ALA A 34 -8.69 -9.76 2.70
N LEU A 35 -9.06 -8.51 2.96
CA LEU A 35 -8.28 -7.59 3.79
C LEU A 35 -8.15 -8.11 5.22
N LEU A 36 -9.25 -8.48 5.87
CA LEU A 36 -9.24 -8.99 7.24
C LEU A 36 -8.41 -10.27 7.38
N GLU A 37 -8.57 -11.23 6.46
CA GLU A 37 -7.78 -12.46 6.48
C GLU A 37 -6.28 -12.18 6.24
N GLY A 38 -5.96 -11.25 5.33
CA GLY A 38 -4.60 -10.81 5.09
C GLY A 38 -3.96 -10.16 6.33
N LEU A 39 -4.67 -9.23 6.97
CA LEU A 39 -4.22 -8.56 8.19
C LEU A 39 -3.99 -9.56 9.31
N LYS A 40 -4.96 -10.44 9.60
CA LYS A 40 -4.82 -11.47 10.64
C LYS A 40 -3.63 -12.39 10.42
N MET A 41 -3.31 -12.67 9.16
CA MET A 41 -2.20 -13.54 8.82
C MET A 41 -0.86 -12.88 9.07
N VAL A 42 -0.65 -11.66 8.54
CA VAL A 42 0.66 -10.98 8.64
C VAL A 42 0.89 -10.28 9.97
N PHE A 43 -0.17 -10.06 10.75
CA PHE A 43 -0.13 -9.45 12.08
C PHE A 43 -0.53 -10.43 13.18
N LYS A 44 -0.36 -11.73 12.97
CA LYS A 44 -0.79 -12.74 13.94
C LYS A 44 -0.17 -12.50 15.33
N GLU A 45 1.14 -12.30 15.40
CA GLU A 45 1.86 -12.07 16.66
C GLU A 45 1.43 -10.75 17.31
N ALA A 46 1.42 -9.66 16.55
CA ALA A 46 0.94 -8.35 17.02
C ALA A 46 -0.51 -8.39 17.56
N LEU A 47 -1.39 -9.20 16.96
CA LEU A 47 -2.75 -9.42 17.48
C LEU A 47 -2.76 -10.21 18.78
N GLU A 48 -1.89 -11.21 18.93
CA GLU A 48 -1.76 -12.02 20.15
C GLU A 48 -1.14 -11.21 21.30
N ASP A 49 -0.26 -10.26 20.99
CA ASP A 49 0.44 -9.41 21.95
C ASP A 49 -0.36 -8.16 22.38
N GLY A 50 -1.53 -7.91 21.76
CA GLY A 50 -2.39 -6.77 22.09
C GLY A 50 -1.99 -5.45 21.39
N ASP A 51 -1.09 -5.50 20.41
CA ASP A 51 -0.60 -4.31 19.71
C ASP A 51 -1.68 -3.58 18.89
N PHE A 52 -2.90 -4.12 18.78
CA PHE A 52 -4.03 -3.44 18.13
C PHE A 52 -4.97 -2.72 19.10
N GLU A 53 -4.78 -2.83 20.42
CA GLU A 53 -5.64 -2.19 21.42
C GLU A 53 -5.66 -0.65 21.28
N PHE A 54 -4.59 -0.04 20.73
CA PHE A 54 -4.58 1.40 20.47
C PHE A 54 -5.65 1.85 19.46
N LEU A 55 -6.21 0.93 18.66
CA LEU A 55 -7.31 1.16 17.71
C LEU A 55 -8.70 0.94 18.32
N GLU A 56 -8.81 0.61 19.61
CA GLU A 56 -10.10 0.60 20.30
C GLU A 56 -10.75 1.98 20.25
N ASP A 57 -12.03 2.01 19.85
CA ASP A 57 -12.83 3.22 19.63
C ASP A 57 -12.27 4.22 18.62
N LYS A 58 -11.26 3.81 17.84
CA LYS A 58 -10.56 4.65 16.85
C LYS A 58 -10.53 3.99 15.48
N TRP A 59 -10.44 4.81 14.44
CA TRP A 59 -10.46 4.38 13.06
C TRP A 59 -9.19 4.78 12.32
N LEU A 60 -8.45 3.78 11.84
CA LEU A 60 -7.37 3.92 10.87
C LEU A 60 -7.95 3.84 9.45
N LYS A 61 -7.70 4.87 8.65
CA LYS A 61 -7.93 4.84 7.21
C LYS A 61 -6.65 4.48 6.46
N VAL A 62 -6.75 3.48 5.57
CA VAL A 62 -5.69 3.15 4.61
C VAL A 62 -6.21 3.40 3.21
N ALA A 63 -5.58 4.31 2.46
CA ALA A 63 -6.05 4.75 1.15
C ALA A 63 -5.00 4.57 0.03
N ILE A 64 -5.47 4.03 -1.09
CA ILE A 64 -4.72 3.92 -2.34
C ILE A 64 -5.26 4.98 -3.31
N LYS A 65 -4.58 6.12 -3.38
CA LYS A 65 -5.07 7.36 -4.02
C LYS A 65 -5.35 7.17 -5.51
N ASP A 66 -4.42 6.56 -6.23
CA ASP A 66 -4.50 6.32 -7.68
C ASP A 66 -5.52 5.23 -8.06
N LEU A 67 -5.94 4.39 -7.12
CA LEU A 67 -7.08 3.46 -7.28
C LEU A 67 -8.42 4.06 -6.87
N ASN A 68 -8.44 5.19 -6.13
CA ASN A 68 -9.62 5.69 -5.42
C ASN A 68 -10.26 4.59 -4.57
N LEU A 69 -9.43 3.95 -3.74
CA LEU A 69 -9.81 2.87 -2.85
C LEU A 69 -9.36 3.23 -1.43
N ALA A 70 -10.23 2.99 -0.45
CA ALA A 70 -9.91 3.21 0.95
C ALA A 70 -10.62 2.17 1.81
N TRP A 71 -9.94 1.76 2.88
CA TRP A 71 -10.50 0.92 3.94
C TRP A 71 -10.35 1.63 5.27
N TYR A 72 -11.32 1.40 6.15
CA TYR A 72 -11.36 1.94 7.50
C TYR A 72 -11.31 0.74 8.44
N ILE A 73 -10.25 0.67 9.24
CA ILE A 73 -9.89 -0.45 10.10
C ILE A 73 -9.97 0.04 11.54
N SER A 74 -10.53 -0.78 12.43
CA SER A 74 -10.61 -0.54 13.86
C SER A 74 -10.43 -1.87 14.60
N TYR A 75 -10.31 -1.83 15.92
CA TYR A 75 -10.24 -2.99 16.78
C TYR A 75 -11.40 -2.96 17.77
N GLN A 76 -12.24 -4.00 17.76
CA GLN A 76 -13.48 -4.07 18.54
C GLN A 76 -13.72 -5.53 18.96
N ASP A 77 -14.16 -5.75 20.20
CA ASP A 77 -14.41 -7.10 20.75
C ASP A 77 -13.23 -8.06 20.51
N GLU A 78 -12.01 -7.59 20.79
CA GLU A 78 -10.74 -8.31 20.60
C GLU A 78 -10.49 -8.74 19.13
N LYS A 79 -11.05 -8.01 18.17
CA LYS A 79 -10.99 -8.37 16.74
C LYS A 79 -10.81 -7.16 15.85
N LEU A 80 -10.04 -7.37 14.78
CA LEU A 80 -10.01 -6.45 13.66
C LEU A 80 -11.37 -6.38 12.96
N VAL A 81 -11.85 -5.16 12.75
CA VAL A 81 -13.04 -4.86 11.98
C VAL A 81 -12.72 -3.90 10.85
N VAL A 82 -13.48 -4.01 9.76
CA VAL A 82 -13.42 -3.08 8.62
C VAL A 82 -14.81 -2.52 8.39
N ALA A 83 -14.93 -1.20 8.30
CA ALA A 83 -16.21 -0.54 8.07
C ALA A 83 -16.78 -0.91 6.70
N GLU A 84 -18.11 -1.02 6.61
CA GLU A 84 -18.80 -1.26 5.33
C GLU A 84 -18.94 0.02 4.50
N LYS A 85 -18.90 1.17 5.16
CA LYS A 85 -19.02 2.49 4.56
C LYS A 85 -17.92 3.39 5.12
N PRO A 86 -17.58 4.49 4.42
CA PRO A 86 -16.72 5.51 4.98
C PRO A 86 -17.22 5.98 6.34
N VAL A 87 -16.32 6.06 7.30
CA VAL A 87 -16.53 6.58 8.65
C VAL A 87 -15.52 7.69 8.90
N GLN A 88 -15.73 8.48 9.95
CA GLN A 88 -14.72 9.45 10.37
C GLN A 88 -13.48 8.69 10.87
N GLU A 89 -12.33 9.00 10.28
CA GLU A 89 -11.04 8.48 10.71
C GLU A 89 -10.36 9.37 11.74
N ASP A 90 -9.59 8.75 12.64
CA ASP A 90 -8.71 9.44 13.59
C ASP A 90 -7.30 9.60 13.00
N VAL A 91 -6.89 8.64 12.17
CA VAL A 91 -5.61 8.65 11.47
C VAL A 91 -5.76 8.09 10.06
N SER A 92 -5.04 8.66 9.09
CA SER A 92 -5.09 8.27 7.69
C SER A 92 -3.70 8.07 7.12
N PHE A 93 -3.44 6.88 6.58
CA PHE A 93 -2.26 6.54 5.79
C PHE A 93 -2.66 6.46 4.32
N SER A 94 -2.02 7.27 3.47
CA SER A 94 -2.36 7.29 2.04
C SER A 94 -1.15 7.33 1.12
N GLY A 95 -1.17 6.47 0.09
CA GLY A 95 -0.10 6.33 -0.90
C GLY A 95 -0.65 5.99 -2.28
N ASN A 96 0.23 5.96 -3.28
CA ASN A 96 -0.11 5.34 -4.56
C ASN A 96 0.14 3.84 -4.49
N LEU A 97 -0.51 3.06 -5.36
CA LEU A 97 -0.44 1.61 -5.36
C LEU A 97 1.02 1.10 -5.37
N ASN A 98 1.84 1.66 -6.25
CA ASN A 98 3.24 1.25 -6.38
C ASN A 98 4.05 1.51 -5.10
N ASP A 99 3.76 2.60 -4.39
CA ASP A 99 4.47 2.94 -3.16
C ASP A 99 4.14 1.93 -2.05
N LEU A 100 2.86 1.57 -1.90
CA LEU A 100 2.42 0.56 -0.94
C LEU A 100 2.96 -0.84 -1.27
N VAL A 101 3.09 -1.18 -2.56
CA VAL A 101 3.74 -2.43 -2.99
C VAL A 101 5.22 -2.45 -2.63
N LEU A 102 5.92 -1.31 -2.74
CA LEU A 102 7.34 -1.22 -2.36
C LEU A 102 7.53 -1.39 -0.85
N ILE A 103 6.65 -0.80 -0.03
CA ILE A 103 6.63 -1.02 1.42
C ILE A 103 6.37 -2.50 1.72
N ALA A 104 5.29 -3.06 1.19
CA ALA A 104 4.90 -4.45 1.46
C ALA A 104 5.99 -5.45 1.03
N GLY A 105 6.73 -5.17 -0.05
CA GLY A 105 7.86 -6.00 -0.48
C GLY A 105 9.21 -5.64 0.14
N ARG A 106 9.23 -4.81 1.19
CA ARG A 106 10.43 -4.32 1.89
C ARG A 106 11.50 -3.75 0.93
N LYS A 107 11.08 -3.06 -0.14
CA LYS A 107 11.95 -2.40 -1.13
C LYS A 107 12.21 -0.93 -0.83
N GLU A 108 11.32 -0.31 -0.09
CA GLU A 108 11.41 1.05 0.45
C GLU A 108 10.80 1.02 1.86
N ASP A 109 11.33 1.81 2.78
CA ASP A 109 10.73 1.95 4.11
C ASP A 109 9.64 3.05 4.13
N PRO A 110 8.67 2.98 5.06
CA PRO A 110 7.59 3.96 5.15
C PRO A 110 8.07 5.39 5.42
N ASP A 111 9.14 5.57 6.20
CA ASP A 111 9.69 6.88 6.55
C ASP A 111 10.31 7.57 5.34
N THR A 112 11.09 6.85 4.54
CA THR A 112 11.64 7.33 3.27
C THR A 112 10.51 7.82 2.36
N LEU A 113 9.44 7.06 2.22
CA LEU A 113 8.30 7.46 1.39
C LEU A 113 7.52 8.63 1.97
N PHE A 114 7.43 8.75 3.29
CA PHE A 114 6.85 9.90 3.98
C PHE A 114 7.67 11.18 3.74
N PHE A 115 8.99 11.12 3.92
CA PHE A 115 9.89 12.25 3.64
C PHE A 115 9.87 12.67 2.16
N GLN A 116 9.69 11.70 1.25
CA GLN A 116 9.50 11.96 -0.18
C GLN A 116 8.09 12.42 -0.56
N ARG A 117 7.17 12.57 0.41
CA ARG A 117 5.75 12.95 0.21
C ARG A 117 4.98 11.98 -0.70
N ARG A 118 5.45 10.73 -0.78
CA ARG A 118 4.80 9.62 -1.51
C ARG A 118 3.79 8.91 -0.63
N LEU A 119 4.11 8.78 0.66
CA LEU A 119 3.19 8.39 1.72
C LEU A 119 2.75 9.65 2.51
N SER A 120 1.45 9.80 2.77
CA SER A 120 0.90 10.84 3.66
C SER A 120 0.34 10.19 4.91
N ILE A 121 0.60 10.81 6.07
CA ILE A 121 0.05 10.42 7.36
C ILE A 121 -0.60 11.67 7.94
N GLU A 122 -1.91 11.60 8.18
CA GLU A 122 -2.75 12.73 8.60
C GLU A 122 -3.62 12.30 9.78
N GLY A 123 -3.99 13.24 10.65
CA GLY A 123 -4.82 13.00 11.82
C GLY A 123 -4.01 13.04 13.12
N ASP A 124 -4.37 12.16 14.05
CA ASP A 124 -3.72 12.04 15.35
C ASP A 124 -2.27 11.53 15.21
N THR A 125 -1.32 12.32 15.71
CA THR A 125 0.11 12.03 15.61
C THR A 125 0.54 10.82 16.45
N GLU A 126 -0.07 10.62 17.63
CA GLU A 126 0.23 9.50 18.53
C GLU A 126 -0.24 8.19 17.88
N LEU A 127 -1.46 8.18 17.34
CA LEU A 127 -1.95 7.03 16.56
C LEU A 127 -1.10 6.80 15.30
N GLY A 128 -0.66 7.88 14.65
CA GLY A 128 0.24 7.78 13.50
C GLY A 128 1.54 7.05 13.84
N LEU A 129 2.07 7.23 15.04
CA LEU A 129 3.27 6.53 15.50
C LEU A 129 2.98 5.06 15.80
N GLU A 130 1.87 4.75 16.49
CA GLU A 130 1.47 3.37 16.79
C GLU A 130 1.24 2.56 15.51
N VAL A 131 0.57 3.14 14.51
CA VAL A 131 0.37 2.47 13.21
C VAL A 131 1.69 2.24 12.49
N LYS A 132 2.67 3.14 12.61
CA LYS A 132 4.01 2.91 12.05
C LYS A 132 4.72 1.75 12.74
N ASN A 133 4.72 1.71 14.07
CA ASN A 133 5.30 0.61 14.83
C ASN A 133 4.67 -0.72 14.44
N LEU A 134 3.34 -0.73 14.25
CA LEU A 134 2.62 -1.88 13.73
C LEU A 134 3.10 -2.26 12.32
N MET A 135 3.28 -1.30 11.39
CA MET A 135 3.80 -1.61 10.05
C MET A 135 5.18 -2.29 10.07
N ASP A 136 6.01 -1.99 11.08
CA ASP A 136 7.32 -2.63 11.24
C ASP A 136 7.22 -4.07 11.78
N SER A 137 6.12 -4.42 12.46
CA SER A 137 5.86 -5.77 12.98
C SER A 137 5.25 -6.74 11.96
N VAL A 138 5.02 -6.30 10.71
CA VAL A 138 4.50 -7.15 9.63
C VAL A 138 5.40 -8.38 9.41
N ASP A 139 4.87 -9.56 9.70
CA ASP A 139 5.53 -10.83 9.40
C ASP A 139 5.03 -11.44 8.09
N LEU A 140 5.77 -11.17 7.02
CA LEU A 140 5.51 -11.74 5.69
C LEU A 140 5.79 -13.25 5.62
N GLU A 141 6.50 -13.82 6.59
CA GLU A 141 6.79 -15.26 6.61
C GLU A 141 5.55 -16.10 6.92
N GLN A 142 4.53 -15.50 7.56
CA GLN A 142 3.21 -16.11 7.79
C GLN A 142 2.41 -16.32 6.50
N LEU A 143 2.72 -15.56 5.44
CA LEU A 143 2.04 -15.73 4.16
C LEU A 143 2.35 -17.10 3.55
N PRO A 144 1.42 -17.73 2.80
CA PRO A 144 1.74 -18.89 1.98
C PRO A 144 2.93 -18.62 1.06
N LYS A 145 3.82 -19.61 0.87
CA LYS A 145 5.04 -19.42 0.07
C LYS A 145 4.78 -18.89 -1.34
N ALA A 146 3.67 -19.30 -1.97
CA ALA A 146 3.25 -18.76 -3.26
C ALA A 146 2.99 -17.23 -3.21
N MET A 147 2.36 -16.74 -2.14
CA MET A 147 2.11 -15.30 -1.95
C MET A 147 3.38 -14.54 -1.62
N GLN A 148 4.28 -15.10 -0.80
CA GLN A 148 5.60 -14.50 -0.55
C GLN A 148 6.38 -14.30 -1.86
N VAL A 149 6.43 -15.34 -2.70
CA VAL A 149 7.11 -15.26 -4.01
C VAL A 149 6.43 -14.23 -4.92
N ALA A 150 5.10 -14.24 -5.01
CA ALA A 150 4.36 -13.29 -5.82
C ALA A 150 4.59 -11.83 -5.39
N LEU A 151 4.54 -11.56 -4.08
CA LEU A 151 4.79 -10.23 -3.51
C LEU A 151 6.22 -9.76 -3.81
N ASN A 152 7.21 -10.62 -3.59
CA ASN A 152 8.60 -10.31 -3.88
C ASN A 152 8.83 -10.02 -5.37
N GLN A 153 8.27 -10.82 -6.26
CA GLN A 153 8.36 -10.60 -7.71
C GLN A 153 7.66 -9.31 -8.14
N LEU A 154 6.49 -9.01 -7.56
CA LEU A 154 5.75 -7.79 -7.84
C LEU A 154 6.52 -6.55 -7.34
N ALA A 155 7.04 -6.59 -6.12
CA ALA A 155 7.82 -5.50 -5.56
C ALA A 155 9.12 -5.26 -6.33
N ASP A 156 9.83 -6.33 -6.69
CA ASP A 156 10.95 -6.26 -7.61
C ASP A 156 10.52 -5.64 -8.93
N PHE A 157 9.38 -6.06 -9.50
CA PHE A 157 8.82 -5.55 -10.75
C PHE A 157 8.55 -4.04 -10.70
N VAL A 158 7.92 -3.57 -9.63
CA VAL A 158 7.64 -2.16 -9.40
C VAL A 158 8.93 -1.37 -9.22
N GLN A 159 9.86 -1.83 -8.38
CA GLN A 159 11.10 -1.11 -8.06
C GLN A 159 11.90 -0.76 -9.34
N LYS A 160 12.24 -1.74 -10.18
CA LYS A 160 12.99 -1.43 -11.44
C LYS A 160 12.14 -0.68 -12.47
N GLY A 161 10.81 -0.68 -12.36
CA GLY A 161 9.93 0.10 -13.25
C GLY A 161 9.86 1.58 -12.88
N VAL A 162 9.92 1.89 -11.59
CA VAL A 162 10.00 3.26 -11.04
C VAL A 162 11.39 3.86 -11.27
N GLN A 163 12.45 3.07 -11.08
CA GLN A 163 13.84 3.52 -11.26
C GLN A 163 14.30 3.62 -12.72
N ALA A 164 13.50 3.15 -13.69
CA ALA A 164 13.83 3.27 -15.10
C ALA A 164 13.83 4.75 -15.50
N PRO A 165 14.94 5.29 -16.07
CA PRO A 165 15.04 6.71 -16.38
C PRO A 165 13.90 7.10 -17.31
N ALA A 166 13.11 8.10 -16.88
CA ALA A 166 12.17 8.77 -17.76
C ALA A 166 13.00 9.37 -18.90
N GLN A 167 12.80 8.90 -20.13
CA GLN A 167 13.30 9.65 -21.28
C GLN A 167 12.63 11.01 -21.22
N GLU A 168 13.38 12.03 -20.80
CA GLU A 168 13.14 13.40 -21.23
C GLU A 168 12.94 13.32 -22.73
N THR A 169 11.71 13.61 -23.16
CA THR A 169 11.44 13.82 -24.58
C THR A 169 11.98 15.21 -24.87
N GLY A 170 13.31 15.34 -24.86
CA GLY A 170 14.02 16.53 -25.26
C GLY A 170 13.70 16.75 -26.72
N VAL A 171 12.88 17.76 -26.99
CA VAL A 171 12.62 18.33 -28.30
C VAL A 171 13.94 18.80 -28.92
N ALA A 172 14.67 17.89 -29.54
CA ALA A 172 15.78 18.21 -30.43
C ALA A 172 15.18 18.69 -31.77
N ASN A 173 14.71 19.93 -31.80
CA ASN A 173 14.46 20.72 -33.02
C ASN A 173 14.34 22.19 -32.64
N ALA A 174 15.44 22.77 -32.19
CA ALA A 174 15.68 24.20 -32.27
C ALA A 174 17.16 24.37 -32.62
N TYR A 175 17.48 25.33 -33.49
CA TYR A 175 18.82 25.64 -34.00
C TYR A 175 19.30 24.77 -35.18
N SER A 176 18.65 24.96 -36.33
CA SER A 176 19.36 25.09 -37.61
C SER A 176 19.07 26.50 -38.12
N ASN A 177 20.09 27.36 -38.08
CA ASN A 177 20.23 28.58 -38.88
C ASN A 177 21.69 28.65 -39.32
#